data_AF-A0A1J4XB06-F1
#
_entry.id   AF-A0A1J4XB06-F1
#
_cell.length_a   1.000
_cell.length_b   1.000
_cell.length_c   1.000
_cell.angle_alpha   90.00
_cell.angle_beta   90.00
_cell.angle_gamma   90.00
#
_symmetry.space_group_name_H-M   'P 1'
#
loop_
_entity.id
_entity.type
_entity.pdbx_description
1 polymer ?
#
loop_
_entity_poly.entity_id
_entity_poly.type
_entity_poly.pdbx_seq_one_letter_code
_entity_poly.pdbx_strand_id
1 'polypeptide(L)'
;MDTLTLTLPDWSRFDTLVKSELPYALWQVGDQPLLYHWLDYAVNQGATRVIILCYDRPGFVKEYMEKATLWPIKFHIKSIPADYREKDSLWVASLPYSKNPNPTINSEWDLLDHWFFTYKEWFDYVFNDEKSELGTLAIGRFCSIHPTARLRMPIWIGDYVSIGPGCIIGPYASIGEGSILEGPSSIKYAVISQQTYLTGNTELNHAFLIGCMLINLKYKACIENIDPRIANPLERAKDKPILIERFGALFLYFLFRFMALFAKRKERHEWKGINGLNYIEYDGSLWLARRHWLKYVWLGKMRLVGILPRTESQLLELPKEWHNLISKIPPGVYAYSDLHGCHSAENGQEHIHAIYQAIQAANWITWRVLRNIFSIFRKKHISQKHAKDE
;
A
#
# COMPACT_ATOMS: atom_id res chain seq x y z
N MET A 1 17.81 6.04 -31.31
CA MET A 1 17.22 4.72 -31.56
C MET A 1 15.72 4.88 -31.45
N ASP A 2 14.91 4.61 -32.49
CA ASP A 2 13.49 5.01 -32.44
C ASP A 2 12.65 4.14 -31.49
N THR A 3 12.87 2.82 -31.52
CA THR A 3 12.17 1.86 -30.66
C THR A 3 13.17 1.04 -29.83
N LEU A 4 12.96 0.98 -28.52
CA LEU A 4 13.67 0.11 -27.59
C LEU A 4 12.80 -1.08 -27.18
N THR A 5 13.30 -2.30 -27.27
CA THR A 5 12.57 -3.49 -26.82
C THR A 5 13.17 -3.99 -25.51
N LEU A 6 12.35 -4.09 -24.48
CA LEU A 6 12.70 -4.57 -23.15
C LEU A 6 12.04 -5.92 -22.89
N THR A 7 12.78 -6.88 -22.35
CA THR A 7 12.26 -8.19 -21.98
C THR A 7 12.40 -8.38 -20.46
N LEU A 8 11.27 -8.60 -19.79
CA LEU A 8 11.23 -8.77 -18.34
C LEU A 8 11.48 -10.23 -17.97
N PRO A 9 12.21 -10.56 -16.90
CA PRO A 9 12.41 -11.94 -16.46
C PRO A 9 11.14 -12.57 -15.87
N ASP A 10 10.95 -13.87 -16.09
CA ASP A 10 10.02 -14.69 -15.30
C ASP A 10 10.73 -15.38 -14.14
N TRP A 11 10.76 -14.70 -13.00
CA TRP A 11 11.34 -15.22 -11.76
C TRP A 11 10.29 -15.50 -10.69
N SER A 12 9.01 -15.54 -11.07
CA SER A 12 7.89 -15.81 -10.16
C SER A 12 8.07 -17.11 -9.38
N ARG A 13 8.64 -18.15 -10.00
CA ARG A 13 8.93 -19.45 -9.36
C ARG A 13 9.98 -19.39 -8.25
N PHE A 14 10.83 -18.36 -8.24
CA PHE A 14 11.87 -18.15 -7.23
C PHE A 14 11.42 -17.16 -6.15
N ASP A 15 10.31 -16.44 -6.37
CA ASP A 15 9.70 -15.53 -5.40
C ASP A 15 8.82 -16.29 -4.39
N THR A 16 9.40 -17.29 -3.73
CA THR A 16 8.72 -18.11 -2.71
C THR A 16 8.86 -17.54 -1.31
N LEU A 17 9.89 -16.72 -1.07
CA LEU A 17 10.17 -16.10 0.22
C LEU A 17 9.43 -14.77 0.39
N VAL A 18 9.58 -13.84 -0.56
CA VAL A 18 8.93 -12.53 -0.48
C VAL A 18 7.44 -12.66 -0.82
N LYS A 19 7.11 -13.57 -1.76
CA LYS A 19 5.74 -13.80 -2.25
C LYS A 19 5.13 -12.47 -2.72
N SER A 20 5.94 -11.68 -3.42
CA SER A 20 5.53 -10.35 -3.89
C SER A 20 4.31 -10.49 -4.80
N GLU A 21 3.34 -9.60 -4.69
CA GLU A 21 2.23 -9.53 -5.66
C GLU A 21 2.72 -8.99 -7.01
N LEU A 22 3.87 -8.30 -7.02
CA LEU A 22 4.46 -7.66 -8.19
C LEU A 22 5.55 -8.51 -8.84
N PRO A 23 5.65 -8.49 -10.18
CA PRO A 23 6.78 -9.09 -10.89
C PRO A 23 8.10 -8.40 -10.53
N TYR A 24 9.21 -9.13 -10.65
CA TYR A 24 10.54 -8.65 -10.27
C TYR A 24 10.91 -7.30 -10.90
N ALA A 25 10.54 -7.07 -12.17
CA ALA A 25 10.79 -5.79 -12.85
C ALA A 25 10.10 -4.59 -12.18
N LEU A 26 9.09 -4.82 -11.36
CA LEU A 26 8.41 -3.79 -10.57
C LEU A 26 8.88 -3.73 -9.11
N TRP A 27 9.87 -4.54 -8.72
CA TRP A 27 10.44 -4.43 -7.38
C TRP A 27 11.22 -3.14 -7.22
N GLN A 28 11.11 -2.54 -6.04
CA GLN A 28 11.78 -1.30 -5.69
C GLN A 28 13.30 -1.48 -5.75
N VAL A 29 14.00 -0.59 -6.46
CA VAL A 29 15.46 -0.46 -6.45
C VAL A 29 15.77 1.01 -6.25
N GLY A 30 16.11 1.38 -5.02
CA GLY A 30 16.24 2.78 -4.62
C GLY A 30 14.88 3.46 -4.45
N ASP A 31 14.69 4.56 -5.15
CA ASP A 31 13.50 5.41 -5.10
C ASP A 31 12.38 4.99 -6.05
N GLN A 32 12.67 4.12 -7.02
CA GLN A 32 11.70 3.68 -8.02
C GLN A 32 11.82 2.18 -8.37
N PRO A 33 10.80 1.59 -9.04
CA PRO A 33 10.88 0.23 -9.56
C PRO A 33 11.99 0.03 -10.59
N LEU A 34 12.54 -1.19 -10.68
CA LEU A 34 13.60 -1.55 -11.64
C LEU A 34 13.26 -1.15 -13.10
N LEU A 35 12.03 -1.39 -13.53
CA LEU A 35 11.56 -1.05 -14.86
C LEU A 35 11.64 0.45 -15.15
N TYR A 36 11.41 1.31 -14.16
CA TYR A 36 11.42 2.76 -14.35
C TYR A 36 12.84 3.28 -14.65
N HIS A 37 13.88 2.70 -14.02
CA HIS A 37 15.27 2.97 -14.39
C HIS A 37 15.56 2.68 -15.87
N TRP A 38 14.93 1.65 -16.43
CA TRP A 38 15.05 1.34 -17.86
C TRP A 38 14.27 2.31 -18.77
N LEU A 39 13.17 2.89 -18.29
CA LEU A 39 12.44 3.93 -19.02
C LEU A 39 13.23 5.24 -19.03
N ASP A 40 13.85 5.61 -17.90
CA ASP A 40 14.80 6.74 -17.84
C ASP A 40 15.94 6.54 -18.83
N TYR A 41 16.53 5.35 -18.83
CA TYR A 41 17.56 4.99 -19.80
C TYR A 41 17.05 5.11 -21.24
N ALA A 42 15.85 4.63 -21.55
CA ALA A 42 15.26 4.73 -22.89
C ALA A 42 15.09 6.19 -23.34
N VAL A 43 14.60 7.07 -22.46
CA VAL A 43 14.50 8.52 -22.72
C VAL A 43 15.87 9.12 -22.98
N ASN A 44 16.86 8.79 -22.16
CA ASN A 44 18.23 9.30 -22.29
C ASN A 44 18.91 8.82 -23.58
N GLN A 45 18.53 7.65 -24.11
CA GLN A 45 18.98 7.15 -25.42
C GLN A 45 18.16 7.72 -26.61
N GLY A 46 17.22 8.63 -26.35
CA GLY A 46 16.37 9.26 -27.36
C GLY A 46 15.35 8.32 -27.98
N ALA A 47 14.91 7.29 -27.25
CA ALA A 47 13.84 6.40 -27.71
C ALA A 47 12.49 7.12 -27.65
N THR A 48 11.72 7.04 -28.75
CA THR A 48 10.35 7.59 -28.80
C THR A 48 9.32 6.53 -28.39
N ARG A 49 9.70 5.25 -28.53
CA ARG A 49 8.85 4.10 -28.28
C ARG A 49 9.57 3.01 -27.49
N VAL A 50 8.87 2.39 -26.55
CA VAL A 50 9.33 1.21 -25.82
C VAL A 50 8.36 0.04 -26.00
N ILE A 51 8.87 -1.14 -26.35
CA ILE A 51 8.09 -2.38 -26.39
C ILE A 51 8.51 -3.22 -25.19
N ILE A 52 7.58 -3.49 -24.28
CA ILE A 52 7.83 -4.29 -23.07
C ILE A 52 7.27 -5.68 -23.29
N LEU A 53 8.16 -6.65 -23.38
CA LEU A 53 7.86 -8.07 -23.49
C LEU A 53 7.80 -8.67 -22.08
N CYS A 54 6.62 -9.10 -21.66
CA CYS A 54 6.36 -9.50 -20.28
C CYS A 54 5.81 -10.93 -20.20
N TYR A 55 6.48 -11.77 -19.39
CA TYR A 55 6.00 -13.11 -19.06
C TYR A 55 5.33 -13.12 -17.68
N ASP A 56 6.01 -12.59 -16.65
CA ASP A 56 5.52 -12.60 -15.28
C ASP A 56 4.44 -11.53 -15.06
N ARG A 57 3.20 -11.97 -14.85
CA ARG A 57 2.08 -11.13 -14.39
C ARG A 57 1.90 -9.82 -15.18
N PRO A 58 1.71 -9.88 -16.51
CA PRO A 58 1.62 -8.69 -17.37
C PRO A 58 0.49 -7.72 -17.00
N GLY A 59 -0.57 -8.20 -16.32
CA GLY A 59 -1.65 -7.34 -15.82
C GLY A 59 -1.17 -6.28 -14.84
N PHE A 60 -0.28 -6.64 -13.91
CA PHE A 60 0.29 -5.68 -12.94
C PHE A 60 1.23 -4.69 -13.62
N VAL A 61 2.06 -5.15 -14.57
CA VAL A 61 2.91 -4.26 -15.39
C VAL A 61 2.06 -3.26 -16.15
N LYS A 62 0.96 -3.70 -16.76
CA LYS A 62 0.04 -2.81 -17.47
C LYS A 62 -0.57 -1.76 -16.56
N GLU A 63 -1.09 -2.16 -15.40
CA GLU A 63 -1.65 -1.21 -14.42
C GLU A 63 -0.61 -0.18 -13.95
N TYR A 64 0.62 -0.60 -13.66
CA TYR A 64 1.70 0.30 -13.26
C TYR A 64 2.08 1.28 -14.37
N MET A 65 2.15 0.79 -15.61
CA MET A 65 2.51 1.63 -16.75
C MET A 65 1.39 2.62 -17.13
N GLU A 66 0.12 2.25 -16.97
CA GLU A 66 -1.00 3.20 -17.17
C GLU A 66 -0.95 4.40 -16.21
N LYS A 67 -0.37 4.21 -15.01
CA LYS A 67 -0.15 5.28 -14.02
C LYS A 67 1.16 6.06 -14.24
N ALA A 68 2.08 5.52 -15.05
CA ALA A 68 3.41 6.07 -15.32
C ALA A 68 3.35 7.23 -16.32
N THR A 69 2.94 8.42 -15.87
CA THR A 69 2.76 9.60 -16.74
C THR A 69 4.02 10.48 -16.89
N LEU A 70 5.12 10.12 -16.23
CA LEU A 70 6.32 10.96 -16.16
C LEU A 70 7.16 10.95 -17.45
N TRP A 71 7.10 9.88 -18.24
CA TRP A 71 7.96 9.72 -19.41
C TRP A 71 7.25 10.14 -20.70
N PRO A 72 7.88 10.98 -21.54
CA PRO A 72 7.31 11.39 -22.83
C PRO A 72 7.48 10.32 -23.92
N ILE A 73 7.34 9.04 -23.58
CA ILE A 73 7.57 7.89 -24.48
C ILE A 73 6.33 7.04 -24.60
N LYS A 74 6.09 6.49 -25.80
CA LYS A 74 4.98 5.56 -26.04
C LYS A 74 5.42 4.15 -25.67
N PHE A 75 4.81 3.55 -24.66
CA PHE A 75 5.07 2.15 -24.33
C PHE A 75 3.97 1.22 -24.87
N HIS A 76 4.35 -0.01 -25.23
CA HIS A 76 3.43 -1.08 -25.60
C HIS A 76 3.82 -2.37 -24.91
N ILE A 77 2.92 -2.94 -24.13
CA ILE A 77 3.16 -4.16 -23.36
C ILE A 77 2.61 -5.35 -24.14
N LYS A 78 3.47 -6.33 -24.43
CA LYS A 78 3.10 -7.60 -25.05
C LYS A 78 3.31 -8.72 -24.05
N SER A 79 2.23 -9.45 -23.75
CA SER A 79 2.33 -10.72 -23.05
C SER A 79 2.95 -11.74 -24.00
N ILE A 80 3.99 -12.44 -23.57
CA ILE A 80 4.66 -13.46 -24.36
C ILE A 80 4.82 -14.78 -23.57
N PRO A 81 4.87 -15.95 -24.23
CA PRO A 81 5.11 -17.25 -23.58
C PRO A 81 6.55 -17.38 -23.08
N ALA A 82 6.80 -18.08 -21.96
CA ALA A 82 8.10 -18.17 -21.26
C ALA A 82 9.31 -18.62 -22.12
N ASP A 83 9.06 -19.34 -23.21
CA ASP A 83 10.08 -19.85 -24.14
C ASP A 83 10.43 -18.86 -25.26
N TYR A 84 9.64 -17.80 -25.46
CA TYR A 84 9.91 -16.78 -26.47
C TYR A 84 11.18 -16.00 -26.13
N ARG A 85 12.09 -15.80 -27.09
CA ARG A 85 13.27 -14.93 -26.92
C ARG A 85 13.40 -14.01 -28.14
N GLU A 86 13.35 -12.71 -27.89
CA GLU A 86 13.59 -11.69 -28.92
C GLU A 86 15.09 -11.36 -28.95
N LYS A 87 15.73 -11.54 -30.11
CA LYS A 87 17.19 -11.42 -30.25
C LYS A 87 17.72 -10.02 -29.92
N ASP A 88 16.95 -9.00 -30.28
CA ASP A 88 17.36 -7.59 -30.16
C ASP A 88 16.75 -6.89 -28.94
N SER A 89 16.28 -7.66 -27.96
CA SER A 89 15.69 -7.13 -26.74
C SER A 89 16.71 -7.01 -25.61
N LEU A 90 16.57 -5.95 -24.79
CA LEU A 90 17.38 -5.76 -23.58
C LEU A 90 16.70 -6.46 -22.40
N TRP A 91 17.48 -7.24 -21.65
CA TRP A 91 16.98 -8.03 -20.53
C TRP A 91 16.93 -7.21 -19.23
N VAL A 92 15.74 -7.05 -18.67
CA VAL A 92 15.48 -6.20 -17.48
C VAL A 92 15.64 -6.99 -16.19
N ALA A 93 16.83 -7.55 -15.98
CA ALA A 93 17.19 -8.24 -14.74
C ALA A 93 18.04 -7.38 -13.79
N SER A 94 18.75 -6.39 -14.32
CA SER A 94 19.63 -5.49 -13.58
C SER A 94 19.38 -4.04 -13.97
N LEU A 95 20.09 -3.11 -13.36
CA LEU A 95 20.13 -1.72 -13.81
C LEU A 95 20.71 -1.62 -15.24
N PRO A 96 20.32 -0.60 -16.02
CA PRO A 96 20.75 -0.44 -17.42
C PRO A 96 22.26 -0.25 -17.59
N TYR A 97 22.96 0.20 -16.54
CA TYR A 97 24.40 0.40 -16.48
C TYR A 97 25.15 -0.70 -15.72
N SER A 98 24.45 -1.77 -15.31
CA SER A 98 25.06 -2.88 -14.56
C SER A 98 26.10 -3.61 -15.40
N LYS A 99 27.17 -4.08 -14.75
CA LYS A 99 28.22 -4.89 -15.40
C LYS A 99 27.76 -6.32 -15.68
N ASN A 100 26.75 -6.81 -14.97
CA ASN A 100 26.26 -8.18 -15.09
C ASN A 100 24.75 -8.21 -15.40
N PRO A 101 24.36 -8.01 -16.68
CA PRO A 101 22.95 -7.89 -17.05
C PRO A 101 22.17 -9.20 -16.96
N ASN A 102 22.85 -10.35 -16.90
CA ASN A 102 22.22 -11.67 -17.04
C ASN A 102 22.64 -12.61 -15.89
N PRO A 103 22.12 -12.37 -14.67
CA PRO A 103 22.38 -13.26 -13.54
C PRO A 103 21.77 -14.64 -13.78
N THR A 104 22.45 -15.68 -13.32
CA THR A 104 21.88 -17.03 -13.26
C THR A 104 21.18 -17.20 -11.91
N ILE A 105 19.86 -17.32 -11.92
CA ILE A 105 19.04 -17.52 -10.72
C ILE A 105 18.61 -18.99 -10.67
N ASN A 106 19.12 -19.73 -9.68
CA ASN A 106 18.80 -21.14 -9.48
C ASN A 106 17.98 -21.39 -8.21
N SER A 107 17.96 -20.44 -7.28
CA SER A 107 17.22 -20.52 -6.01
C SER A 107 16.53 -19.20 -5.65
N GLU A 108 15.60 -19.27 -4.70
CA GLU A 108 15.00 -18.10 -4.06
C GLU A 108 16.04 -17.17 -3.40
N TRP A 109 17.14 -17.73 -2.90
CA TRP A 109 18.21 -16.97 -2.29
C TRP A 109 19.11 -16.28 -3.31
N ASP A 110 19.29 -16.87 -4.49
CA ASP A 110 20.01 -16.24 -5.60
C ASP A 110 19.25 -15.01 -6.09
N LEU A 111 17.91 -15.10 -6.15
CA LEU A 111 17.06 -13.96 -6.51
C LEU A 111 17.22 -12.81 -5.52
N LEU A 112 17.22 -13.12 -4.21
CA LEU A 112 17.38 -12.12 -3.16
C LEU A 112 18.78 -11.50 -3.12
N ASP A 113 19.83 -12.31 -3.32
CA ASP A 113 21.20 -11.82 -3.44
C ASP A 113 21.35 -10.91 -4.64
N HIS A 114 20.77 -11.29 -5.78
CA HIS A 114 20.78 -10.49 -7.00
C HIS A 114 20.02 -9.17 -6.80
N TRP A 115 18.86 -9.20 -6.14
CA TRP A 115 18.13 -7.97 -5.81
C TRP A 115 18.95 -7.05 -4.90
N PHE A 116 19.59 -7.60 -3.87
CA PHE A 116 20.45 -6.84 -2.97
C PHE A 116 21.68 -6.26 -3.68
N PHE A 117 22.28 -7.05 -4.57
CA PHE A 117 23.38 -6.60 -5.42
C PHE A 117 22.96 -5.45 -6.34
N THR A 118 21.78 -5.56 -6.96
CA THR A 118 21.20 -4.50 -7.79
C THR A 118 20.99 -3.22 -6.98
N TYR A 119 20.52 -3.33 -5.73
CA TYR A 119 20.41 -2.19 -4.81
C TYR A 119 21.76 -1.53 -4.53
N LYS A 120 22.79 -2.34 -4.30
CA LYS A 120 24.14 -1.83 -4.05
C LYS A 120 24.71 -1.12 -5.28
N GLU A 121 24.54 -1.67 -6.47
CA GLU A 121 24.95 -1.02 -7.72
C GLU A 121 24.23 0.31 -7.93
N TRP A 122 22.94 0.39 -7.59
CA TRP A 122 22.20 1.66 -7.61
C TRP A 122 22.82 2.67 -6.63
N PHE A 123 23.12 2.26 -5.39
CA PHE A 123 23.82 3.13 -4.44
C PHE A 123 25.17 3.60 -4.99
N ASP A 124 25.97 2.67 -5.52
CA ASP A 124 27.29 3.00 -6.03
C ASP A 124 27.20 3.95 -7.23
N TYR A 125 26.18 3.81 -8.09
CA TYR A 125 25.93 4.72 -9.20
C TYR A 125 25.45 6.10 -8.72
N VAL A 126 24.42 6.15 -7.87
CA VAL A 126 23.81 7.41 -7.41
C VAL A 126 24.75 8.21 -6.51
N PHE A 127 25.58 7.58 -5.69
CA PHE A 127 26.37 8.27 -4.66
C PHE A 127 27.88 8.35 -4.96
N ASN A 128 28.42 7.60 -5.92
CA ASN A 128 29.84 7.74 -6.32
C ASN A 128 30.04 8.51 -7.63
N ASP A 129 28.99 8.84 -8.38
CA ASP A 129 29.16 9.71 -9.55
C ASP A 129 29.57 11.11 -9.07
N GLU A 130 30.75 11.59 -9.48
CA GLU A 130 31.22 12.96 -9.20
C GLU A 130 30.20 14.02 -9.66
N LYS A 131 29.31 13.65 -10.58
CA LYS A 131 28.22 14.49 -11.08
C LYS A 131 26.92 14.42 -10.28
N SER A 132 26.83 13.52 -9.29
CA SER A 132 25.61 13.37 -8.51
C SER A 132 25.40 14.58 -7.59
N GLU A 133 24.30 15.30 -7.84
CA GLU A 133 23.86 16.40 -6.98
C GLU A 133 23.49 15.93 -5.56
N LEU A 134 23.18 14.65 -5.39
CA LEU A 134 22.74 14.06 -4.12
C LEU A 134 23.89 13.82 -3.13
N GLY A 135 25.15 13.94 -3.55
CA GLY A 135 26.31 13.69 -2.70
C GLY A 135 26.36 12.23 -2.23
N THR A 136 26.73 11.98 -0.97
CA THR A 136 26.73 10.63 -0.34
C THR A 136 25.55 10.40 0.61
N LEU A 137 24.61 11.35 0.68
CA LEU A 137 23.52 11.38 1.64
C LEU A 137 22.24 11.90 0.95
N ALA A 138 21.24 11.04 0.80
CA ALA A 138 19.92 11.42 0.31
C ALA A 138 18.90 11.34 1.45
N ILE A 139 18.27 12.47 1.75
CA ILE A 139 17.23 12.59 2.77
C ILE A 139 15.98 13.17 2.11
N GLY A 140 14.87 12.44 2.24
CA GLY A 140 13.56 12.87 1.79
C GLY A 140 12.99 14.03 2.61
N ARG A 141 11.82 14.50 2.20
CA ARG A 141 11.13 15.64 2.79
C ARG A 141 10.56 15.29 4.15
N PHE A 142 10.51 16.29 5.05
CA PHE A 142 9.87 16.18 6.37
C PHE A 142 10.42 15.04 7.26
N CYS A 143 11.69 14.68 7.07
CA CYS A 143 12.36 13.75 7.97
C CYS A 143 12.67 14.41 9.31
N SER A 144 12.58 13.63 10.38
CA SER A 144 12.98 14.04 11.73
C SER A 144 14.10 13.13 12.21
N ILE A 145 15.32 13.65 12.32
CA ILE A 145 16.51 12.88 12.73
C ILE A 145 16.98 13.40 14.08
N HIS A 146 16.99 12.52 15.08
CA HIS A 146 17.44 12.89 16.42
C HIS A 146 18.93 13.28 16.41
N PRO A 147 19.38 14.32 17.14
CA PRO A 147 20.77 14.80 17.11
C PRO A 147 21.83 13.78 17.53
N THR A 148 21.45 12.74 18.27
CA THR A 148 22.36 11.66 18.70
C THR A 148 22.43 10.49 17.72
N ALA A 149 21.62 10.48 16.66
CA ALA A 149 21.70 9.49 15.62
C ALA A 149 23.00 9.66 14.81
N ARG A 150 23.62 8.55 14.40
CA ARG A 150 24.86 8.53 13.63
C ARG A 150 24.60 7.98 12.24
N LEU A 151 24.86 8.79 11.24
CA LEU A 151 24.69 8.44 9.83
C LEU A 151 26.06 8.07 9.23
N ARG A 152 26.13 6.95 8.53
CA ARG A 152 27.33 6.41 7.87
C ARG A 152 27.03 6.20 6.41
N MET A 153 27.55 7.08 5.57
CA MET A 153 27.25 7.13 4.15
C MET A 153 27.83 5.91 3.38
N PRO A 154 27.27 5.53 2.22
CA PRO A 154 26.09 6.13 1.60
C PRO A 154 24.79 5.67 2.26
N ILE A 155 23.80 6.56 2.35
CA ILE A 155 22.47 6.22 2.88
C ILE A 155 21.36 6.88 2.07
N TRP A 156 20.21 6.21 2.03
CA TRP A 156 18.97 6.71 1.47
C TRP A 156 17.88 6.71 2.54
N ILE A 157 17.27 7.86 2.79
CA ILE A 157 16.17 8.03 3.73
C ILE A 157 14.98 8.62 2.95
N GLY A 158 13.86 7.89 2.87
CA GLY A 158 12.64 8.34 2.20
C GLY A 158 11.92 9.48 2.94
N ASP A 159 10.84 9.99 2.35
CA ASP A 159 10.04 11.07 2.93
C ASP A 159 9.42 10.67 4.29
N TYR A 160 9.15 11.63 5.17
CA TYR A 160 8.47 11.44 6.46
C TYR A 160 9.09 10.40 7.40
N VAL A 161 10.39 10.10 7.24
CA VAL A 161 11.08 9.16 8.12
C VAL A 161 11.43 9.83 9.44
N SER A 162 11.19 9.13 10.56
CA SER A 162 11.62 9.53 11.89
C SER A 162 12.72 8.61 12.41
N ILE A 163 13.87 9.17 12.77
CA ILE A 163 15.03 8.45 13.29
C ILE A 163 15.25 8.87 14.74
N GLY A 164 15.09 7.93 15.65
CA GLY A 164 15.17 8.11 17.09
C GLY A 164 16.60 8.22 17.64
N PRO A 165 16.71 8.47 18.96
CA PRO A 165 18.00 8.69 19.61
C PRO A 165 18.91 7.45 19.57
N GLY A 166 20.18 7.68 19.26
CA GLY A 166 21.23 6.65 19.31
C GLY A 166 21.24 5.67 18.13
N CYS A 167 20.31 5.80 17.17
CA CYS A 167 20.33 5.01 15.94
C CYS A 167 21.66 5.16 15.19
N ILE A 168 22.14 4.07 14.59
CA ILE A 168 23.30 4.04 13.69
C ILE A 168 22.81 3.56 12.33
N ILE A 169 22.82 4.43 11.33
CA ILE A 169 22.27 4.15 10.00
C ILE A 169 23.39 4.16 8.96
N GLY A 170 23.51 3.09 8.20
CA GLY A 170 24.47 2.86 7.12
C GLY A 170 25.75 2.12 7.54
N PRO A 171 26.65 1.84 6.56
CA PRO A 171 26.55 2.21 5.14
C PRO A 171 25.56 1.35 4.36
N TYR A 172 25.15 1.83 3.17
CA TYR A 172 24.20 1.16 2.26
C TYR A 172 22.87 0.80 2.94
N ALA A 173 22.39 1.71 3.79
CA ALA A 173 21.06 1.59 4.39
C ALA A 173 20.05 2.36 3.55
N SER A 174 18.93 1.71 3.22
CA SER A 174 17.77 2.34 2.59
C SER A 174 16.57 2.24 3.51
N ILE A 175 16.01 3.39 3.90
CA ILE A 175 14.85 3.48 4.78
C ILE A 175 13.66 4.00 3.97
N GLY A 176 12.62 3.18 3.82
CA GLY A 176 11.43 3.55 3.05
C GLY A 176 10.59 4.65 3.71
N GLU A 177 9.83 5.37 2.88
CA GLU A 177 8.98 6.50 3.28
C GLU A 177 8.08 6.20 4.48
N GLY A 178 7.93 7.15 5.40
CA GLY A 178 7.03 7.07 6.54
C GLY A 178 7.45 6.07 7.61
N SER A 179 8.66 5.54 7.54
CA SER A 179 9.18 4.61 8.55
C SER A 179 9.62 5.35 9.81
N ILE A 180 9.49 4.68 10.95
CA ILE A 180 9.87 5.21 12.26
C ILE A 180 10.85 4.23 12.88
N LEU A 181 12.03 4.71 13.21
CA LEU A 181 13.10 3.93 13.84
C LEU A 181 13.30 4.46 15.25
N GLU A 182 13.00 3.65 16.26
CA GLU A 182 13.17 4.01 17.67
C GLU A 182 14.33 3.25 18.32
N GLY A 183 14.89 3.89 19.37
CA GLY A 183 15.97 3.34 20.17
C GLY A 183 17.33 3.28 19.44
N PRO A 184 18.38 2.75 20.10
CA PRO A 184 19.70 2.59 19.52
C PRO A 184 19.76 1.38 18.58
N SER A 185 19.06 1.46 17.45
CA SER A 185 19.07 0.45 16.39
C SER A 185 20.25 0.66 15.44
N SER A 186 20.84 -0.43 14.92
CA SER A 186 21.97 -0.40 13.98
C SER A 186 21.56 -1.01 12.65
N ILE A 187 21.47 -0.21 11.59
CA ILE A 187 21.00 -0.63 10.26
C ILE A 187 22.13 -0.41 9.26
N LYS A 188 22.69 -1.48 8.69
CA LYS A 188 23.78 -1.41 7.71
C LYS A 188 23.58 -2.46 6.63
N TYR A 189 23.89 -2.14 5.37
CA TYR A 189 23.68 -3.05 4.24
C TYR A 189 22.26 -3.63 4.25
N ALA A 190 21.27 -2.77 4.48
CA ALA A 190 19.92 -3.21 4.80
C ALA A 190 18.87 -2.29 4.20
N VAL A 191 17.74 -2.87 3.85
CA VAL A 191 16.61 -2.16 3.27
C VAL A 191 15.41 -2.35 4.19
N ILE A 192 14.83 -1.25 4.64
CA ILE A 192 13.59 -1.23 5.41
C ILE A 192 12.49 -0.73 4.48
N SER A 193 11.42 -1.51 4.33
CA SER A 193 10.27 -1.12 3.51
C SER A 193 9.59 0.13 4.05
N GLN A 194 8.86 0.83 3.18
CA GLN A 194 8.04 1.97 3.58
C GLN A 194 7.08 1.64 4.74
N GLN A 195 6.74 2.67 5.50
CA GLN A 195 5.77 2.63 6.59
C GLN A 195 6.08 1.48 7.55
N THR A 196 7.34 1.34 7.95
CA THR A 196 7.76 0.32 8.94
C THR A 196 8.14 1.00 10.24
N TYR A 197 7.54 0.55 11.33
CA TYR A 197 7.96 0.90 12.68
C TYR A 197 8.98 -0.13 13.15
N LEU A 198 10.20 0.30 13.48
CA LEU A 198 11.25 -0.53 14.05
C LEU A 198 11.63 0.03 15.43
N THR A 199 11.74 -0.83 16.43
CA THR A 199 12.21 -0.44 17.76
C THR A 199 13.11 -1.52 18.37
N GLY A 200 13.58 -1.30 19.60
CA GLY A 200 14.11 -2.36 20.45
C GLY A 200 15.57 -2.78 20.26
N ASN A 201 16.52 -1.84 20.18
CA ASN A 201 17.97 -2.14 20.07
C ASN A 201 18.29 -3.15 18.94
N THR A 202 17.60 -3.02 17.80
CA THR A 202 17.65 -4.02 16.74
C THR A 202 18.89 -3.80 15.84
N GLU A 203 19.60 -4.87 15.49
CA GLU A 203 20.66 -4.84 14.49
C GLU A 203 20.19 -5.49 13.17
N LEU A 204 20.17 -4.71 12.10
CA LEU A 204 19.95 -5.18 10.73
C LEU A 204 21.26 -5.08 9.95
N ASN A 205 21.75 -6.22 9.46
CA ASN A 205 22.99 -6.33 8.71
C ASN A 205 22.82 -7.32 7.56
N HIS A 206 22.96 -6.85 6.31
CA HIS A 206 22.71 -7.67 5.11
C HIS A 206 21.30 -8.28 5.15
N ALA A 207 20.29 -7.41 5.29
CA ALA A 207 18.92 -7.83 5.53
C ALA A 207 17.87 -6.94 4.85
N PHE A 208 16.74 -7.53 4.53
CA PHE A 208 15.51 -6.83 4.18
C PHE A 208 14.52 -6.93 5.32
N LEU A 209 13.92 -5.81 5.71
CA LEU A 209 12.76 -5.76 6.60
C LEU A 209 11.57 -5.27 5.79
N ILE A 210 10.66 -6.18 5.45
CA ILE A 210 9.49 -5.92 4.59
C ILE A 210 8.24 -6.13 5.44
N GLY A 211 7.64 -5.05 5.94
CA GLY A 211 6.54 -5.11 6.90
C GLY A 211 6.95 -5.83 8.19
N CYS A 212 6.36 -6.99 8.47
CA CYS A 212 6.70 -7.85 9.62
C CYS A 212 7.60 -9.05 9.26
N MET A 213 8.16 -9.07 8.05
CA MET A 213 9.04 -10.13 7.55
C MET A 213 10.49 -9.66 7.53
N LEU A 214 11.37 -10.39 8.22
CA LEU A 214 12.81 -10.15 8.21
C LEU A 214 13.51 -11.23 7.40
N ILE A 215 14.20 -10.82 6.35
CA ILE A 215 15.01 -11.66 5.49
C ILE A 215 16.47 -11.32 5.74
N ASN A 216 17.22 -12.23 6.34
CA ASN A 216 18.65 -12.05 6.56
C ASN A 216 19.44 -12.83 5.49
N LEU A 217 20.09 -12.10 4.59
CA LEU A 217 20.84 -12.65 3.46
C LEU A 217 22.13 -13.33 3.90
N LYS A 218 22.77 -12.81 4.95
CA LYS A 218 24.02 -13.37 5.49
C LYS A 218 23.80 -14.79 6.03
N TYR A 219 22.67 -15.00 6.73
CA TYR A 219 22.35 -16.29 7.34
C TYR A 219 21.38 -17.13 6.51
N LYS A 220 20.91 -16.62 5.37
CA LYS A 220 19.90 -17.26 4.52
C LYS A 220 18.68 -17.70 5.34
N ALA A 221 18.18 -16.78 6.16
CA ALA A 221 17.08 -17.01 7.07
C ALA A 221 15.94 -16.02 6.82
N CYS A 222 14.71 -16.51 6.85
CA CYS A 222 13.50 -15.70 6.78
C CYS A 222 12.68 -15.90 8.05
N ILE A 223 12.32 -14.81 8.71
CA ILE A 223 11.44 -14.80 9.88
C ILE A 223 10.18 -14.05 9.46
N GLU A 224 9.09 -14.79 9.28
CA GLU A 224 7.75 -14.23 9.10
C GLU A 224 7.15 -13.88 10.46
N ASN A 225 6.36 -12.80 10.54
CA ASN A 225 5.63 -12.38 11.74
C ASN A 225 6.54 -12.09 12.95
N ILE A 226 7.53 -11.22 12.75
CA ILE A 226 8.28 -10.63 13.88
C ILE A 226 7.30 -10.05 14.89
N ASP A 227 7.66 -10.11 16.18
CA ASP A 227 6.88 -9.47 17.24
C ASP A 227 6.53 -8.03 16.83
N PRO A 228 5.23 -7.65 16.79
CA PRO A 228 4.80 -6.30 16.45
C PRO A 228 5.39 -5.21 17.36
N ARG A 229 5.93 -5.59 18.53
CA ARG A 229 6.68 -4.71 19.42
C ARG A 229 8.09 -4.42 18.94
N ILE A 230 8.65 -5.21 18.01
CA ILE A 230 9.99 -5.01 17.43
C ILE A 230 9.84 -4.37 16.05
N ALA A 231 9.01 -4.97 15.19
CA ALA A 231 8.78 -4.48 13.83
C ALA A 231 7.31 -4.59 13.47
N ASN A 232 6.70 -3.50 13.00
CA ASN A 232 5.30 -3.48 12.62
C ASN A 232 5.08 -2.59 11.38
N PRO A 233 4.34 -3.05 10.36
CA PRO A 233 3.86 -2.14 9.33
C PRO A 233 2.94 -1.06 9.95
N LEU A 234 3.29 0.20 9.73
CA LEU A 234 2.47 1.38 9.98
C LEU A 234 1.32 1.47 8.98
N GLU A 235 1.52 0.95 7.75
CA GLU A 235 0.40 0.77 6.83
C GLU A 235 -0.50 -0.30 7.45
N ARG A 236 -1.65 0.13 7.98
CA ARG A 236 -2.70 -0.84 8.32
C ARG A 236 -2.98 -1.60 7.05
N ALA A 237 -2.65 -2.89 7.03
CA ALA A 237 -3.14 -3.79 6.02
C ALA A 237 -4.63 -3.49 5.81
N LYS A 238 -5.07 -3.39 4.55
CA LYS A 238 -6.50 -3.26 4.25
C LYS A 238 -7.17 -4.51 4.81
N ASP A 239 -7.57 -4.44 6.08
CA ASP A 239 -7.99 -5.60 6.84
C ASP A 239 -9.24 -6.12 6.18
N LYS A 240 -9.11 -7.23 5.45
CA LYS A 240 -10.28 -7.97 4.96
C LYS A 240 -11.10 -8.37 6.19
N PRO A 241 -12.44 -8.34 6.10
CA PRO A 241 -13.26 -8.78 7.23
C PRO A 241 -12.94 -10.23 7.56
N ILE A 242 -12.73 -10.50 8.85
CA ILE A 242 -12.45 -11.85 9.37
C ILE A 242 -13.68 -12.76 9.17
N LEU A 243 -13.50 -14.08 9.14
CA LEU A 243 -14.60 -15.02 8.89
C LEU A 243 -15.81 -14.81 9.83
N ILE A 244 -15.55 -14.57 11.12
CA ILE A 244 -16.59 -14.29 12.12
C ILE A 244 -17.42 -13.06 11.74
N GLU A 245 -16.78 -12.00 11.25
CA GLU A 245 -17.44 -10.77 10.80
C GLU A 245 -18.31 -11.03 9.56
N ARG A 246 -17.84 -11.88 8.64
CA ARG A 246 -18.61 -12.28 7.45
C ARG A 246 -19.86 -13.07 7.83
N PHE A 247 -19.73 -14.09 8.68
CA PHE A 247 -20.87 -14.88 9.15
C PHE A 247 -21.85 -14.04 9.97
N GLY A 248 -21.34 -13.15 10.82
CA GLY A 248 -22.17 -12.19 11.56
C GLY A 248 -22.95 -11.26 10.63
N ALA A 249 -22.33 -10.75 9.56
CA ALA A 249 -23.01 -9.92 8.57
C ALA A 249 -24.09 -10.70 7.81
N LEU A 250 -23.82 -11.96 7.44
CA LEU A 250 -24.80 -12.82 6.78
C LEU A 250 -26.02 -13.09 7.70
N PHE A 251 -25.78 -13.39 8.97
CA PHE A 251 -26.85 -13.55 9.96
C PHE A 251 -27.70 -12.29 10.10
N LEU A 252 -27.07 -11.12 10.29
CA LEU A 252 -27.76 -9.84 10.37
C LEU A 252 -28.55 -9.53 9.09
N TYR A 253 -28.04 -9.90 7.92
CA TYR A 253 -28.74 -9.71 6.65
C TYR A 253 -30.07 -10.47 6.61
N PHE A 254 -30.06 -11.75 7.01
CA PHE A 254 -31.28 -12.54 7.07
C PHE A 254 -32.26 -12.04 8.13
N LEU A 255 -31.76 -11.68 9.31
CA LEU A 255 -32.57 -11.11 10.39
C LEU A 255 -33.29 -9.82 9.93
N PHE A 256 -32.55 -8.88 9.34
CA PHE A 256 -33.12 -7.62 8.85
C PHE A 256 -34.02 -7.80 7.64
N ARG A 257 -33.71 -8.77 6.77
CA ARG A 257 -34.60 -9.12 5.66
C ARG A 257 -35.95 -9.61 6.18
N PHE A 258 -35.95 -10.47 7.20
CA PHE A 258 -37.18 -10.96 7.83
C PHE A 258 -37.96 -9.82 8.50
N MET A 259 -37.30 -9.00 9.33
CA MET A 259 -37.95 -7.86 10.00
C MET A 259 -38.55 -6.87 9.00
N ALA A 260 -37.91 -6.68 7.86
CA ALA A 260 -38.37 -5.74 6.86
C ALA A 260 -39.60 -6.19 6.07
N LEU A 261 -40.00 -7.46 6.14
CA LEU A 261 -41.29 -7.91 5.58
C LEU A 261 -42.47 -7.17 6.24
N PHE A 262 -42.29 -6.69 7.48
CA PHE A 262 -43.29 -5.95 8.24
C PHE A 262 -43.12 -4.43 8.14
N ALA A 263 -42.07 -3.94 7.48
CA ALA A 263 -41.83 -2.52 7.32
C ALA A 263 -42.56 -1.97 6.08
N LYS A 264 -43.13 -0.76 6.18
CA LYS A 264 -43.68 -0.05 5.02
C LYS A 264 -42.60 0.16 3.97
N ARG A 265 -42.96 0.08 2.68
CA ARG A 265 -42.06 0.42 1.56
C ARG A 265 -41.58 1.86 1.71
N LYS A 266 -40.30 2.09 1.41
CA LYS A 266 -39.63 3.39 1.54
C LYS A 266 -38.83 3.70 0.29
N GLU A 267 -38.49 4.96 0.11
CA GLU A 267 -37.67 5.41 -1.01
C GLU A 267 -36.32 4.72 -1.00
N ARG A 268 -35.80 4.50 -2.20
CA ARG A 268 -34.55 3.80 -2.47
C ARG A 268 -33.60 4.80 -3.13
N HIS A 269 -32.45 5.00 -2.51
CA HIS A 269 -31.37 5.80 -3.06
C HIS A 269 -30.23 4.88 -3.48
N GLU A 270 -29.74 5.05 -4.70
CA GLU A 270 -28.59 4.32 -5.22
C GLU A 270 -27.48 5.29 -5.56
N TRP A 271 -26.26 4.92 -5.19
CA TRP A 271 -25.08 5.71 -5.48
C TRP A 271 -23.85 4.81 -5.54
N LYS A 272 -22.79 5.28 -6.21
CA LYS A 272 -21.54 4.55 -6.36
C LYS A 272 -20.47 5.17 -5.47
N GLY A 273 -19.84 4.36 -4.63
CA GLY A 273 -18.77 4.83 -3.76
C GLY A 273 -17.41 4.88 -4.46
N ILE A 274 -16.44 5.54 -3.82
CA ILE A 274 -15.04 5.64 -4.29
C ILE A 274 -14.36 4.28 -4.47
N ASN A 275 -14.83 3.25 -3.78
CA ASN A 275 -14.34 1.87 -3.92
C ASN A 275 -15.01 1.10 -5.09
N GLY A 276 -15.81 1.79 -5.91
CA GLY A 276 -16.50 1.22 -7.05
C GLY A 276 -17.74 0.38 -6.72
N LEU A 277 -18.13 0.25 -5.44
CA LEU A 277 -19.33 -0.48 -5.05
C LEU A 277 -20.59 0.36 -5.22
N ASN A 278 -21.69 -0.28 -5.61
CA ASN A 278 -23.01 0.33 -5.68
C ASN A 278 -23.73 0.17 -4.34
N TYR A 279 -23.96 1.28 -3.67
CA TYR A 279 -24.67 1.33 -2.40
C TYR A 279 -26.15 1.58 -2.65
N ILE A 280 -26.98 0.85 -1.89
CA ILE A 280 -28.43 1.04 -1.87
C ILE A 280 -28.79 1.41 -0.45
N GLU A 281 -29.41 2.57 -0.27
CA GLU A 281 -29.89 3.06 1.01
C GLU A 281 -31.40 3.27 0.96
N TYR A 282 -32.09 2.89 2.03
CA TYR A 282 -33.52 3.11 2.19
C TYR A 282 -33.75 4.11 3.31
N ASP A 283 -34.78 4.95 3.20
CA ASP A 283 -35.18 5.75 4.35
C ASP A 283 -35.53 4.86 5.56
N GLY A 284 -35.42 5.36 6.78
CA GLY A 284 -35.94 4.68 7.95
C GLY A 284 -34.99 4.40 9.10
N SER A 285 -35.08 3.23 9.73
CA SER A 285 -34.11 2.86 10.76
C SER A 285 -32.79 2.50 10.09
N LEU A 286 -31.68 2.72 10.78
CA LEU A 286 -30.35 2.51 10.19
C LEU A 286 -30.12 1.07 9.70
N TRP A 287 -30.64 0.09 10.45
CA TRP A 287 -30.55 -1.32 10.08
C TRP A 287 -31.29 -1.62 8.78
N LEU A 288 -32.42 -0.96 8.53
CA LEU A 288 -33.19 -1.13 7.30
C LEU A 288 -32.48 -0.45 6.13
N ALA A 289 -31.99 0.76 6.36
CA ALA A 289 -31.27 1.57 5.40
C ALA A 289 -30.05 0.83 4.82
N ARG A 290 -29.26 0.20 5.70
CA ARG A 290 -27.95 -0.37 5.32
C ARG A 290 -27.91 -1.90 5.24
N ARG A 291 -29.03 -2.61 5.39
CA ARG A 291 -29.05 -4.09 5.34
C ARG A 291 -28.40 -4.65 4.07
N HIS A 292 -28.55 -3.96 2.94
CA HIS A 292 -28.00 -4.44 1.66
C HIS A 292 -26.48 -4.32 1.59
N TRP A 293 -25.85 -3.54 2.47
CA TRP A 293 -24.40 -3.39 2.52
C TRP A 293 -23.74 -4.60 3.19
N LEU A 294 -24.47 -5.33 4.05
CA LEU A 294 -23.99 -6.56 4.70
C LEU A 294 -23.55 -7.64 3.71
N LYS A 295 -24.12 -7.67 2.49
CA LYS A 295 -23.68 -8.57 1.42
C LYS A 295 -22.23 -8.29 0.99
N TYR A 296 -21.80 -7.03 1.04
CA TYR A 296 -20.42 -6.65 0.70
C TYR A 296 -19.44 -7.06 1.80
N VAL A 297 -19.89 -7.12 3.05
CA VAL A 297 -19.10 -7.67 4.16
C VAL A 297 -18.89 -9.17 3.96
N TRP A 298 -19.95 -9.91 3.67
CA TRP A 298 -19.86 -11.34 3.34
C TRP A 298 -18.87 -11.62 2.19
N LEU A 299 -18.93 -10.81 1.13
CA LEU A 299 -18.03 -10.90 -0.03
C LEU A 299 -16.59 -10.44 0.24
N GLY A 300 -16.27 -9.94 1.45
CA GLY A 300 -14.94 -9.47 1.78
C GLY A 300 -14.58 -8.09 1.20
N LYS A 301 -15.57 -7.35 0.69
CA LYS A 301 -15.39 -6.05 0.01
C LYS A 301 -15.62 -4.84 0.95
N MET A 302 -16.10 -5.09 2.17
CA MET A 302 -16.48 -4.07 3.14
C MET A 302 -16.34 -4.62 4.56
N ARG A 303 -16.25 -3.76 5.57
CA ARG A 303 -16.27 -4.15 6.99
C ARG A 303 -17.68 -4.03 7.56
N LEU A 304 -17.96 -4.77 8.62
CA LEU A 304 -19.13 -4.55 9.45
C LEU A 304 -19.01 -3.22 10.19
N VAL A 305 -17.81 -2.91 10.72
CA VAL A 305 -17.48 -1.62 11.32
C VAL A 305 -16.28 -0.99 10.60
N GLY A 306 -16.46 0.23 10.10
CA GLY A 306 -15.49 0.98 9.29
C GLY A 306 -15.97 2.43 9.13
N ILE A 307 -15.36 3.22 8.25
CA ILE A 307 -15.87 4.57 7.95
C ILE A 307 -17.11 4.48 7.04
N LEU A 308 -17.99 5.48 7.04
CA LEU A 308 -19.10 5.47 6.09
C LEU A 308 -18.56 5.53 4.65
N PRO A 309 -19.15 4.78 3.70
CA PRO A 309 -18.74 4.90 2.32
C PRO A 309 -19.08 6.29 1.79
N ARG A 310 -18.27 6.77 0.84
CA ARG A 310 -18.36 8.11 0.26
C ARG A 310 -18.37 8.06 -1.26
N THR A 311 -19.03 9.02 -1.89
CA THR A 311 -18.86 9.31 -3.32
C THR A 311 -17.54 10.09 -3.54
N GLU A 312 -17.11 10.19 -4.80
CA GLU A 312 -15.95 11.00 -5.16
C GLU A 312 -16.17 12.49 -4.86
N SER A 313 -17.38 13.02 -5.09
CA SER A 313 -17.74 14.40 -4.76
C SER A 313 -17.63 14.68 -3.26
N GLN A 314 -18.15 13.79 -2.41
CA GLN A 314 -18.07 13.92 -0.95
C GLN A 314 -16.62 13.86 -0.45
N LEU A 315 -15.75 13.10 -1.12
CA LEU A 315 -14.34 13.06 -0.78
C LEU A 315 -13.65 14.39 -1.14
N LEU A 316 -13.98 14.99 -2.30
CA LEU A 316 -13.42 16.27 -2.76
C LEU A 316 -13.85 17.47 -1.91
N GLU A 317 -14.96 17.37 -1.18
CA GLU A 317 -15.40 18.39 -0.22
C GLU A 317 -14.55 18.45 1.05
N LEU A 318 -13.71 17.43 1.31
CA LEU A 318 -12.87 17.36 2.49
C LEU A 318 -11.58 18.20 2.32
N PRO A 319 -10.90 18.53 3.43
CA PRO A 319 -9.53 19.04 3.35
C PRO A 319 -8.60 18.01 2.67
N LYS A 320 -7.69 18.47 1.80
CA LYS A 320 -6.77 17.59 1.04
C LYS A 320 -5.98 16.61 1.92
N GLU A 321 -5.59 17.04 3.12
CA GLU A 321 -4.89 16.21 4.11
C GLU A 321 -5.70 14.98 4.53
N TRP A 322 -7.02 15.09 4.55
CA TRP A 322 -7.94 14.04 4.96
C TRP A 322 -8.22 13.03 3.85
N HIS A 323 -8.02 13.41 2.58
CA HIS A 323 -8.28 12.55 1.43
C HIS A 323 -7.47 11.27 1.49
N ASN A 324 -6.16 11.40 1.75
CA ASN A 324 -5.24 10.27 1.79
C ASN A 324 -5.53 9.35 2.97
N LEU A 325 -5.94 9.92 4.11
CA LEU A 325 -6.26 9.13 5.29
C LEU A 325 -7.57 8.34 5.08
N ILE A 326 -8.63 9.02 4.65
CA ILE A 326 -9.97 8.44 4.48
C ILE A 326 -10.00 7.42 3.32
N SER A 327 -9.35 7.71 2.19
CA SER A 327 -9.34 6.80 1.02
C SER A 327 -8.65 5.47 1.28
N LYS A 328 -7.74 5.40 2.27
CA LYS A 328 -7.03 4.17 2.63
C LYS A 328 -7.83 3.25 3.54
N ILE A 329 -8.88 3.74 4.21
CA ILE A 329 -9.59 2.98 5.24
C ILE A 329 -10.77 2.24 4.61
N PRO A 330 -10.95 0.94 4.93
CA PRO A 330 -12.07 0.19 4.40
C PRO A 330 -13.41 0.77 4.89
N PRO A 331 -14.40 0.93 4.00
CA PRO A 331 -15.72 1.37 4.41
C PRO A 331 -16.41 0.29 5.25
N GLY A 332 -17.31 0.75 6.13
CA GLY A 332 -18.05 -0.06 7.08
C GLY A 332 -19.55 0.05 6.92
N VAL A 333 -20.29 -1.00 7.26
CA VAL A 333 -21.76 -0.95 7.33
C VAL A 333 -22.21 -0.01 8.44
N TYR A 334 -21.48 -0.04 9.55
CA TYR A 334 -21.63 0.88 10.66
C TYR A 334 -20.31 1.62 10.89
N ALA A 335 -20.42 2.85 11.37
CA ALA A 335 -19.29 3.71 11.70
C ALA A 335 -19.37 4.19 13.14
N TYR A 336 -18.24 4.68 13.65
CA TYR A 336 -18.19 5.31 14.97
C TYR A 336 -19.15 6.50 15.08
N SER A 337 -19.33 7.24 13.98
CA SER A 337 -20.26 8.37 13.87
C SER A 337 -21.72 7.98 14.15
N ASP A 338 -22.13 6.73 13.88
CA ASP A 338 -23.50 6.27 14.13
C ASP A 338 -23.84 6.28 15.63
N LEU A 339 -22.85 6.06 16.50
CA LEU A 339 -23.01 6.19 17.95
C LEU A 339 -23.37 7.61 18.36
N HIS A 340 -22.90 8.60 17.60
CA HIS A 340 -23.14 10.02 17.80
C HIS A 340 -24.32 10.57 17.00
N GLY A 341 -25.08 9.70 16.32
CA GLY A 341 -26.24 10.11 15.52
C GLY A 341 -25.88 10.72 14.16
N CYS A 342 -24.60 10.64 13.77
CA CYS A 342 -24.10 11.10 12.49
C CYS A 342 -24.09 9.93 11.50
N HIS A 343 -25.19 9.79 10.76
CA HIS A 343 -25.44 8.62 9.91
C HIS A 343 -25.20 8.84 8.41
N SER A 344 -24.89 10.07 7.99
CA SER A 344 -24.59 10.42 6.61
C SER A 344 -23.17 10.92 6.49
N ALA A 345 -22.47 10.53 5.43
CA ALA A 345 -21.14 11.05 5.11
C ALA A 345 -21.18 12.51 4.61
N GLU A 346 -22.36 13.06 4.34
CA GLU A 346 -22.57 14.48 4.02
C GLU A 346 -22.56 15.37 5.27
N ASN A 347 -22.70 14.78 6.46
CA ASN A 347 -22.66 15.54 7.69
C ASN A 347 -21.22 15.91 8.04
N GLY A 348 -20.92 17.21 8.14
CA GLY A 348 -19.58 17.69 8.51
C GLY A 348 -19.04 17.14 9.84
N GLN A 349 -19.91 16.81 10.80
CA GLN A 349 -19.49 16.16 12.06
C GLN A 349 -19.04 14.71 11.84
N GLU A 350 -19.60 14.02 10.84
CA GLU A 350 -19.18 12.67 10.49
C GLU A 350 -17.73 12.64 10.02
N HIS A 351 -17.26 13.68 9.33
CA HIS A 351 -15.88 13.78 8.84
C HIS A 351 -14.88 13.72 10.01
N ILE A 352 -15.15 14.45 11.09
CA ILE A 352 -14.33 14.45 12.31
C ILE A 352 -14.31 13.05 12.92
N HIS A 353 -15.47 12.38 13.00
CA HIS A 353 -15.56 11.02 13.52
C HIS A 353 -14.85 9.99 12.64
N ALA A 354 -14.85 10.18 11.31
CA ALA A 354 -14.15 9.33 10.38
C ALA A 354 -12.63 9.46 10.51
N ILE A 355 -12.11 10.67 10.68
CA ILE A 355 -10.67 10.92 10.97
C ILE A 355 -10.29 10.37 12.34
N TYR A 356 -11.13 10.58 13.36
CA TYR A 356 -10.89 9.96 14.66
C TYR A 356 -10.83 8.43 14.55
N GLN A 357 -11.76 7.84 13.79
CA GLN A 357 -11.80 6.40 13.56
C GLN A 357 -10.61 5.89 12.72
N ALA A 358 -10.12 6.70 11.79
CA ALA A 358 -8.94 6.41 10.99
C ALA A 358 -7.69 6.20 11.83
N ILE A 359 -7.48 7.08 12.79
CA ILE A 359 -6.26 7.12 13.61
C ILE A 359 -6.29 6.04 14.68
N GLN A 360 -7.47 5.75 15.24
CA GLN A 360 -7.62 4.83 16.37
C GLN A 360 -7.57 3.35 15.96
N ALA A 361 -7.08 2.46 16.84
CA ALA A 361 -6.93 1.03 16.54
C ALA A 361 -8.28 0.37 16.16
N ALA A 362 -8.30 -0.34 15.02
CA ALA A 362 -9.53 -0.89 14.43
C ALA A 362 -10.33 -1.76 15.41
N ASN A 363 -9.66 -2.57 16.24
CA ASN A 363 -10.29 -3.48 17.18
C ASN A 363 -11.09 -2.75 18.28
N TRP A 364 -10.54 -1.65 18.82
CA TRP A 364 -11.18 -0.90 19.91
C TRP A 364 -12.50 -0.24 19.45
N ILE A 365 -12.47 0.40 18.27
CA ILE A 365 -13.65 1.04 17.69
C ILE A 365 -14.70 0.00 17.33
N THR A 366 -14.28 -1.08 16.67
CA THR A 366 -15.16 -2.18 16.27
C THR A 366 -15.90 -2.72 17.48
N TRP A 367 -15.19 -3.01 18.57
CA TRP A 367 -15.81 -3.45 19.82
C TRP A 367 -16.77 -2.41 20.41
N ARG A 368 -16.40 -1.12 20.42
CA ARG A 368 -17.27 -0.04 20.95
C ARG A 368 -18.57 0.13 20.15
N VAL A 369 -18.51 0.03 18.82
CA VAL A 369 -19.68 0.08 17.94
C VAL A 369 -20.55 -1.15 18.14
N LEU A 370 -19.95 -2.36 18.12
CA LEU A 370 -20.69 -3.62 18.28
C LEU A 370 -21.37 -3.73 19.66
N ARG A 371 -20.71 -3.30 20.74
CA ARG A 371 -21.29 -3.29 22.09
C ARG A 371 -22.54 -2.41 22.18
N ASN A 372 -22.61 -1.37 21.36
CA ASN A 372 -23.71 -0.40 21.37
C ASN A 372 -24.65 -0.58 20.17
N ILE A 373 -24.56 -1.66 19.40
CA ILE A 373 -25.25 -1.81 18.12
C ILE A 373 -26.79 -1.77 18.24
N PHE A 374 -27.35 -2.23 19.36
CA PHE A 374 -28.79 -2.13 19.62
C PHE A 374 -29.26 -0.69 19.79
N SER A 375 -28.43 0.20 20.35
CA SER A 375 -28.75 1.63 20.45
C SER A 375 -28.81 2.27 19.06
N ILE A 376 -27.91 1.86 18.16
CA ILE A 376 -27.89 2.28 16.76
C ILE A 376 -29.18 1.85 16.04
N PHE A 377 -29.67 0.63 16.28
CA PHE A 377 -30.88 0.12 15.63
C PHE A 377 -32.16 0.86 16.04
N ARG A 378 -32.18 1.50 17.22
CA ARG A 378 -33.33 2.31 17.68
C ARG A 378 -33.36 3.72 17.09
N LYS A 379 -32.22 4.23 16.59
CA LYS A 379 -32.17 5.58 15.98
C LYS A 379 -32.83 5.59 14.61
N LYS A 380 -33.62 6.64 14.35
CA LYS A 380 -34.18 6.93 13.02
C LYS A 380 -33.10 7.60 12.17
N HIS A 381 -32.85 7.04 10.99
CA HIS A 381 -32.16 7.71 9.89
C HIS A 381 -33.13 8.72 9.27
N ILE A 382 -32.78 10.00 9.35
CA ILE A 382 -33.47 11.07 8.65
C ILE A 382 -32.61 11.39 7.43
N SER A 383 -33.10 11.05 6.23
CA SER A 383 -32.44 11.43 4.99
C SER A 383 -32.45 12.96 4.91
N GLN A 384 -31.26 13.57 4.81
CA GLN A 384 -31.06 15.03 4.90
C GLN A 384 -31.63 15.82 3.71
N LYS A 385 -32.37 15.16 2.78
CA LYS A 385 -33.07 15.85 1.69
C LYS A 385 -34.04 16.95 2.15
N HIS A 386 -34.51 16.92 3.40
CA HIS A 386 -35.36 17.98 3.94
C HIS A 386 -34.62 19.18 4.54
N ALA A 387 -33.28 19.18 4.61
CA ALA A 387 -32.52 20.27 5.25
C ALA A 387 -31.92 21.29 4.26
N LYS A 388 -32.20 21.17 2.95
CA LYS A 388 -31.79 22.16 1.93
C LYS A 388 -32.92 23.10 1.48
N ASP A 389 -34.14 22.86 1.97
CA ASP A 389 -35.34 23.65 1.65
C ASP A 389 -35.83 24.52 2.84
N GLU A 390 -35.05 24.59 3.94
CA GLU A 390 -35.15 25.56 5.04
C GLU A 390 -33.84 26.36 5.12
#